data_AF-A0ABD1M617-F1
#
_entry.id   AF-A0ABD1M617-F1
#
_cell.length_a   1.000
_cell.length_b   1.000
_cell.length_c   1.000
_cell.angle_alpha   90.00
_cell.angle_beta   90.00
_cell.angle_gamma   90.00
#
_symmetry.space_group_name_H-M   'P 1'
#
loop_
_entity.id
_entity.type
_entity.pdbx_description
1 polymer ?
#
loop_
_entity_poly.entity_id
_entity_poly.type
_entity_poly.pdbx_seq_one_letter_code
_entity_poly.pdbx_strand_id
1 'polypeptide(L)'
;MMNMVAGVAAARQFVTHRNKLNMWLFVRIAPELYLMELVIDEEGHISQTRLRVQDVFVMIDSPTRILTQWNRNNQPVGDSSSLLVGFLGQVASNFGNFPVLYENWTQGPEQYKNNVYVNTIQANFVVNDEKHKQYILGSLGKKWKDKRCRLFDKYHNWELSVEENIQNHPPIHSTGSLGYFCALQTKR
;
A
#
# COMPACT_ATOMS: atom_id res chain seq x y z
N MET A 1 1.53 -22.52 -42.76
CA MET A 1 2.22 -21.70 -41.74
C MET A 1 1.35 -21.65 -40.50
N MET A 2 1.78 -22.25 -39.40
CA MET A 2 1.12 -22.22 -38.09
C MET A 2 1.66 -21.03 -37.30
N ASN A 3 0.78 -20.14 -36.84
CA ASN A 3 1.10 -19.19 -35.76
C ASN A 3 0.48 -19.73 -34.46
N MET A 4 1.35 -20.00 -33.50
CA MET A 4 1.04 -20.53 -32.18
C MET A 4 0.64 -19.37 -31.27
N VAL A 5 -0.66 -19.20 -31.00
CA VAL A 5 -1.11 -18.38 -29.85
C VAL A 5 -1.28 -19.35 -28.69
N ALA A 6 -0.23 -19.49 -27.88
CA ALA A 6 -0.29 -20.23 -26.63
C ALA A 6 -1.21 -19.47 -25.66
N GLY A 7 -2.40 -20.04 -25.43
CA GLY A 7 -3.37 -19.51 -24.48
C GLY A 7 -2.79 -19.47 -23.07
N VAL A 8 -2.76 -18.27 -22.49
CA VAL A 8 -2.59 -18.10 -21.04
C VAL A 8 -3.72 -18.84 -20.35
N ALA A 9 -3.40 -19.77 -19.46
CA ALA A 9 -4.37 -20.57 -18.74
C ALA A 9 -5.45 -19.68 -18.10
N ALA A 10 -6.65 -19.70 -18.68
CA ALA A 10 -7.83 -19.15 -18.03
C ALA A 10 -8.13 -20.05 -16.83
N ALA A 11 -7.64 -19.68 -15.65
CA ALA A 11 -8.00 -20.35 -14.42
C ALA A 11 -9.51 -20.18 -14.22
N ARG A 12 -10.25 -21.27 -14.40
CA ARG A 12 -11.71 -21.32 -14.27
C ARG A 12 -12.07 -20.92 -12.84
N GLN A 13 -12.62 -19.71 -12.67
CA GLN A 13 -13.04 -19.22 -11.35
C GLN A 13 -14.09 -20.18 -10.77
N PHE A 14 -13.84 -20.72 -9.58
CA PHE A 14 -14.86 -21.47 -8.85
C PHE A 14 -15.89 -20.47 -8.33
N VAL A 15 -17.09 -20.52 -8.91
CA VAL A 15 -18.24 -19.70 -8.53
C VAL A 15 -19.07 -20.51 -7.54
N THR A 16 -19.34 -19.94 -6.36
CA THR A 16 -20.25 -20.54 -5.38
C THR A 16 -21.40 -19.58 -5.10
N HIS A 17 -22.61 -20.11 -4.94
CA HIS A 17 -23.79 -19.32 -4.61
C HIS A 17 -24.15 -19.51 -3.14
N ARG A 18 -24.29 -18.42 -2.37
CA ARG A 18 -24.69 -18.50 -0.96
C ARG A 18 -26.15 -18.09 -0.82
N ASN A 19 -27.03 -19.10 -0.76
CA ASN A 19 -28.49 -18.95 -0.82
C ASN A 19 -29.06 -18.01 0.26
N LYS A 20 -28.50 -17.98 1.48
CA LYS A 20 -28.98 -17.09 2.57
C LYS A 20 -28.80 -15.59 2.29
N LEU A 21 -27.88 -15.22 1.40
CA LEU A 21 -27.55 -13.83 1.09
C LEU A 21 -27.80 -13.49 -0.39
N ASN A 22 -28.35 -14.45 -1.16
CA ASN A 22 -28.60 -14.34 -2.60
C ASN A 22 -27.45 -13.68 -3.39
N MET A 23 -26.21 -14.10 -3.12
CA MET A 23 -25.02 -13.49 -3.69
C MET A 23 -24.07 -14.55 -4.27
N TRP A 24 -23.45 -14.19 -5.39
CA TRP A 24 -22.40 -14.95 -6.05
C TRP A 24 -21.05 -14.61 -5.42
N LEU A 25 -20.34 -15.63 -4.93
CA LEU A 25 -19.02 -15.50 -4.34
C LEU A 25 -17.99 -16.14 -5.27
N PHE A 26 -16.94 -15.39 -5.59
CA PHE A 26 -15.80 -15.85 -6.38
C PHE A 26 -14.68 -16.27 -5.42
N VAL A 27 -14.27 -17.54 -5.47
CA VAL A 27 -13.15 -18.05 -4.66
C VAL A 27 -11.82 -17.62 -5.31
N ARG A 28 -10.94 -16.99 -4.53
CA ARG A 28 -9.59 -16.58 -5.01
C ARG A 28 -8.74 -17.84 -5.25
N ILE A 29 -8.22 -18.00 -6.48
CA ILE A 29 -7.45 -19.18 -6.90
C ILE A 29 -5.96 -19.10 -6.52
N ALA A 30 -5.42 -17.91 -6.26
CA ALA A 30 -4.05 -17.76 -5.73
C ALA A 30 -4.00 -16.60 -4.71
N PRO A 31 -3.46 -16.83 -3.49
CA PRO A 31 -3.30 -15.78 -2.48
C PRO A 31 -2.18 -14.78 -2.80
N GLU A 32 -1.27 -15.12 -3.72
CA GLU A 32 -0.19 -14.24 -4.20
C GLU A 32 -0.46 -13.85 -5.65
N LEU A 33 -1.08 -12.70 -5.86
CA LEU A 33 -1.37 -12.16 -7.19
C LEU A 33 -0.11 -11.50 -7.74
N TYR A 34 0.65 -12.24 -8.53
CA TYR A 34 1.57 -11.64 -9.49
C TYR A 34 0.73 -11.07 -10.62
N LEU A 35 0.74 -9.74 -10.78
CA LEU A 35 0.15 -9.10 -11.94
C LEU A 35 1.24 -8.83 -12.97
N MET A 36 0.86 -8.92 -14.25
CA MET A 36 1.73 -8.51 -15.34
C MET A 36 1.74 -6.99 -15.37
N GLU A 37 2.90 -6.41 -15.09
CA GLU A 37 3.12 -4.99 -15.03
C GLU A 37 3.96 -4.53 -16.21
N LEU A 38 3.66 -3.34 -16.73
CA LEU A 38 4.51 -2.68 -17.69
C LEU A 38 5.59 -1.90 -16.95
N VAL A 39 6.83 -2.10 -17.35
CA VAL A 39 7.98 -1.39 -16.79
C VAL A 39 8.77 -0.71 -17.90
N ILE A 40 9.43 0.39 -17.55
CA ILE A 40 10.31 1.16 -18.42
C ILE A 40 11.71 1.23 -17.80
N ASP A 41 12.75 0.95 -18.58
CA ASP A 41 14.15 1.08 -18.17
C ASP A 41 14.70 2.51 -18.39
N GLU A 42 16.00 2.71 -18.15
CA GLU A 42 16.68 3.99 -18.33
C GLU A 42 16.79 4.39 -19.80
N GLU A 43 16.88 3.41 -20.70
CA GLU A 43 16.94 3.59 -22.15
C GLU A 43 15.56 3.86 -22.78
N GLY A 44 14.48 3.68 -22.01
CA GLY A 44 13.10 3.91 -22.43
C GLY A 44 12.42 2.68 -23.04
N HIS A 45 13.02 1.50 -22.98
CA HIS A 45 12.38 0.27 -23.43
C HIS A 45 11.25 -0.14 -22.48
N ILE A 46 10.11 -0.48 -23.07
CA ILE A 46 8.95 -0.96 -22.34
C ILE A 46 8.90 -2.48 -22.42
N SER A 47 8.84 -3.14 -21.28
CA SER A 47 8.69 -4.59 -21.17
C SER A 47 7.61 -4.98 -20.16
N GLN A 48 7.16 -6.23 -20.22
CA GLN A 48 6.22 -6.79 -19.26
C GLN A 48 6.95 -7.67 -18.26
N THR A 49 6.61 -7.53 -16.99
CA THR A 49 7.19 -8.35 -15.91
C THR A 49 6.14 -8.70 -14.86
N ARG A 50 6.37 -9.76 -14.08
CA ARG A 50 5.49 -10.17 -12.99
C ARG A 50 6.02 -9.59 -11.68
N LEU A 51 5.22 -8.77 -11.02
CA LEU A 51 5.60 -8.14 -9.75
C LEU A 51 4.56 -8.35 -8.66
N ARG A 52 5.05 -8.56 -7.44
CA ARG A 52 4.29 -8.37 -6.19
C ARG A 52 4.74 -7.09 -5.51
N VAL A 53 3.96 -6.65 -4.53
CA VAL A 53 4.28 -5.48 -3.70
C VAL A 53 5.66 -5.59 -3.06
N GLN A 54 6.06 -6.79 -2.59
CA GLN A 54 7.38 -7.00 -1.98
C GLN A 54 8.52 -6.80 -2.97
N ASP A 55 8.32 -7.21 -4.22
CA ASP A 55 9.35 -7.14 -5.26
C ASP A 55 9.66 -5.66 -5.60
N VAL A 56 8.67 -4.77 -5.48
CA VAL A 56 8.86 -3.30 -5.65
C VAL A 56 9.86 -2.71 -4.65
N PHE A 57 9.93 -3.23 -3.42
CA PHE A 57 10.92 -2.74 -2.45
C PHE A 57 12.36 -3.12 -2.79
N VAL A 58 12.55 -4.19 -3.57
CA VAL A 58 13.86 -4.62 -4.06
C VAL A 58 14.26 -3.84 -5.32
N MET A 59 13.29 -3.25 -6.03
CA MET A 59 13.51 -2.46 -7.24
C MET A 59 13.96 -1.02 -7.00
N ILE A 60 13.99 -0.52 -5.76
CA ILE A 60 14.30 0.90 -5.45
C ILE A 60 15.66 1.33 -6.04
N ASP A 61 16.64 0.43 -6.07
CA ASP A 61 17.98 0.70 -6.59
C ASP A 61 18.13 0.38 -8.09
N SER A 62 17.02 0.00 -8.75
CA SER A 62 17.00 -0.32 -10.18
C SER A 62 16.68 0.93 -11.01
N PRO A 63 17.27 1.05 -12.21
CA PRO A 63 16.85 2.04 -13.21
C PRO A 63 15.40 1.86 -13.70
N THR A 64 14.77 0.72 -13.39
CA THR A 64 13.49 0.31 -13.95
C THR A 64 12.32 0.86 -13.13
N ARG A 65 11.36 1.48 -13.81
CA ARG A 65 10.13 2.03 -13.19
C ARG A 65 8.87 1.40 -13.74
N ILE A 66 7.87 1.24 -12.88
CA ILE A 66 6.55 0.71 -13.22
C ILE A 66 5.72 1.82 -13.86
N LEU A 67 5.21 1.56 -15.06
CA LEU A 67 4.32 2.46 -15.77
C LEU A 67 2.94 2.46 -15.10
N THR A 68 2.48 3.64 -14.69
CA THR A 68 1.16 3.79 -14.06
C THR A 68 0.19 4.51 -14.99
N GLN A 69 -1.01 3.95 -15.12
CA GLN A 69 -2.08 4.56 -15.91
C GLN A 69 -2.99 5.38 -15.00
N TRP A 70 -3.42 6.54 -15.49
CA TRP A 70 -4.23 7.47 -14.73
C TRP A 70 -5.44 7.91 -15.56
N ASN A 71 -6.61 7.96 -14.93
CA ASN A 71 -7.83 8.43 -15.60
C ASN A 71 -7.93 9.97 -15.57
N ARG A 72 -8.97 10.53 -16.20
CA ARG A 72 -9.21 11.98 -16.25
C ARG A 72 -9.40 12.64 -14.86
N ASN A 73 -9.74 11.84 -13.85
CA ASN A 73 -9.89 12.29 -12.47
C ASN A 73 -8.59 12.14 -11.66
N ASN A 74 -7.47 11.79 -12.30
CA ASN A 74 -6.16 11.58 -11.67
C ASN A 74 -6.22 10.46 -10.62
N GLN A 75 -6.97 9.41 -10.91
CA GLN A 75 -6.95 8.17 -10.14
C GLN A 75 -6.20 7.10 -10.94
N PRO A 76 -5.36 6.28 -10.27
CA PRO A 76 -4.68 5.19 -10.93
C PRO A 76 -5.70 4.15 -11.40
N VAL A 77 -5.52 3.66 -12.62
CA VAL A 77 -6.35 2.64 -13.27
C VAL A 77 -5.46 1.56 -13.91
N GLY A 78 -6.06 0.47 -14.37
CA GLY A 78 -5.32 -0.65 -14.95
C GLY A 78 -4.63 -1.54 -13.90
N ASP A 79 -3.84 -2.49 -14.37
CA ASP A 79 -3.25 -3.54 -13.53
C ASP A 79 -2.32 -2.97 -12.44
N SER A 80 -1.46 -2.00 -12.84
CA SER A 80 -0.51 -1.30 -11.97
C SER A 80 -1.17 -0.53 -10.82
N SER A 81 -2.46 -0.18 -10.95
CA SER A 81 -3.18 0.56 -9.90
C SER A 81 -3.26 -0.23 -8.61
N SER A 82 -3.48 -1.54 -8.71
CA SER A 82 -3.59 -2.42 -7.56
C SER A 82 -2.25 -2.61 -6.85
N LEU A 83 -1.17 -2.76 -7.64
CA LEU A 83 0.20 -2.84 -7.14
C LEU A 83 0.60 -1.54 -6.42
N LEU A 84 0.34 -0.38 -7.04
CA LEU A 84 0.58 0.93 -6.42
C LEU A 84 -0.21 1.06 -5.11
N VAL A 85 -1.51 0.79 -5.10
CA VAL A 85 -2.35 0.92 -3.90
C VAL A 85 -1.92 -0.02 -2.77
N GLY A 86 -1.45 -1.24 -3.11
CA GLY A 86 -0.88 -2.20 -2.18
C GLY A 86 0.45 -1.72 -1.60
N PHE A 87 1.35 -1.24 -2.47
CA PHE A 87 2.65 -0.67 -2.11
C PHE A 87 2.50 0.53 -1.18
N LEU A 88 1.63 1.48 -1.50
CA LEU A 88 1.30 2.62 -0.63
C LEU A 88 0.79 2.17 0.75
N GLY A 89 0.11 1.01 0.83
CA GLY A 89 -0.32 0.42 2.09
C GLY A 89 0.84 -0.01 2.98
N GLN A 90 1.85 -0.66 2.40
CA GLN A 90 3.05 -1.07 3.12
C GLN A 90 3.91 0.14 3.52
N VAL A 91 4.09 1.09 2.60
CA VAL A 91 4.85 2.33 2.86
C VAL A 91 4.21 3.15 3.99
N ALA A 92 2.88 3.34 3.96
CA ALA A 92 2.15 4.07 5.01
C ALA A 92 2.12 3.34 6.36
N SER A 93 2.28 2.02 6.36
CA SER A 93 2.30 1.21 7.59
C SER A 93 3.65 1.25 8.30
N ASN A 94 4.70 1.76 7.65
CA ASN A 94 6.01 1.93 8.25
C ASN A 94 6.09 3.28 8.98
N PHE A 95 6.02 3.25 10.32
CA PHE A 95 6.09 4.48 11.14
C PHE A 95 7.48 5.11 11.22
N GLY A 96 8.52 4.45 10.69
CA GLY A 96 9.80 5.10 10.43
C GLY A 96 9.70 6.15 9.32
N ASN A 97 8.83 5.93 8.33
CA ASN A 97 8.56 6.89 7.26
C ASN A 97 7.62 8.01 7.74
N PHE A 98 6.61 7.64 8.55
CA PHE A 98 5.58 8.57 9.03
C PHE A 98 5.35 8.38 10.54
N PRO A 99 5.98 9.22 11.39
CA PRO A 99 5.89 9.06 12.84
C PRO A 99 4.44 9.06 13.34
N VAL A 100 4.13 8.13 14.23
CA VAL A 100 2.78 7.93 14.79
C VAL A 100 2.37 9.00 15.81
N LEU A 101 3.35 9.81 16.26
CA LEU A 101 3.21 10.83 17.30
C LEU A 101 2.34 12.01 16.89
N TYR A 102 2.22 12.29 15.59
CA TYR A 102 1.36 13.36 15.11
C TYR A 102 -0.11 12.97 15.25
N GLU A 103 -0.96 13.87 15.76
CA GLU A 103 -2.39 13.58 15.89
C GLU A 103 -3.02 13.40 14.51
N ASN A 104 -2.66 14.27 13.56
CA ASN A 104 -3.23 14.30 12.21
C ASN A 104 -2.15 14.30 11.12
N TRP A 105 -2.49 13.73 9.95
CA TRP A 105 -1.60 13.66 8.79
C TRP A 105 -1.07 15.03 8.33
N THR A 106 -1.89 16.07 8.47
CA THR A 106 -1.54 17.44 8.10
C THR A 106 -0.49 18.08 9.01
N GLN A 107 -0.37 17.63 10.27
CA GLN A 107 0.62 18.14 11.23
C GLN A 107 2.02 17.55 11.01
N GLY A 108 2.12 16.40 10.35
CA GLY A 108 3.41 15.77 10.04
C GLY A 108 4.25 16.64 9.08
N PRO A 109 5.58 16.78 9.30
CA PRO A 109 6.42 17.64 8.48
C PRO A 109 6.39 17.25 7.00
N GLU A 110 6.26 18.26 6.15
CA GLU A 110 6.12 18.09 4.70
C GLU A 110 7.37 17.46 4.07
N GLN A 111 8.55 17.67 4.68
CA GLN A 111 9.81 17.06 4.25
C GLN A 111 9.74 15.52 4.26
N TYR A 112 9.12 14.89 5.25
CA TYR A 112 8.99 13.42 5.29
C TYR A 112 8.12 12.91 4.14
N LYS A 113 6.99 13.59 3.88
CA LYS A 113 6.06 13.24 2.80
C LYS A 113 6.73 13.38 1.44
N ASN A 114 7.45 14.50 1.23
CA ASN A 114 8.18 14.75 0.00
C ASN A 114 9.34 13.77 -0.20
N ASN A 115 10.09 13.46 0.86
CA ASN A 115 11.18 12.48 0.79
C ASN A 115 10.65 11.10 0.36
N VAL A 116 9.60 10.59 1.02
CA VAL A 116 8.99 9.30 0.64
C VAL A 116 8.43 9.35 -0.78
N TYR A 117 7.81 10.46 -1.17
CA TYR A 117 7.29 10.60 -2.54
C TYR A 117 8.42 10.51 -3.58
N VAL A 118 9.50 11.27 -3.43
CA VAL A 118 10.60 11.31 -4.40
C VAL A 118 11.42 10.03 -4.35
N ASN A 119 11.91 9.64 -3.18
CA ASN A 119 12.92 8.59 -3.04
C ASN A 119 12.35 7.18 -2.98
N THR A 120 11.04 7.02 -2.81
CA THR A 120 10.40 5.69 -2.77
C THR A 120 9.37 5.53 -3.87
N ILE A 121 8.50 6.52 -4.08
CA ILE A 121 7.37 6.36 -5.01
C ILE A 121 7.80 6.71 -6.43
N GLN A 122 8.39 7.89 -6.67
CA GLN A 122 8.90 8.29 -7.98
C GLN A 122 10.08 7.44 -8.45
N ALA A 123 10.85 6.90 -7.51
CA ALA A 123 11.93 5.96 -7.82
C ALA A 123 11.42 4.65 -8.44
N ASN A 124 10.23 4.17 -8.06
CA ASN A 124 9.69 2.89 -8.54
C ASN A 124 8.55 3.02 -9.54
N PHE A 125 7.85 4.14 -9.57
CA PHE A 125 6.68 4.36 -10.40
C PHE A 125 6.84 5.62 -11.23
N VAL A 126 6.40 5.57 -12.49
CA VAL A 126 6.36 6.74 -13.35
C VAL A 126 5.19 7.64 -12.92
N VAL A 127 5.48 8.64 -12.08
CA VAL A 127 4.51 9.61 -11.56
C VAL A 127 5.11 11.03 -11.55
N ASN A 128 4.55 11.94 -12.35
CA ASN A 128 5.14 13.27 -12.56
C ASN A 128 4.17 14.45 -12.39
N ASP A 129 2.85 14.22 -12.40
CA ASP A 129 1.86 15.31 -12.23
C ASP A 129 1.67 15.64 -10.74
N GLU A 130 1.60 16.93 -10.41
CA GLU A 130 1.21 17.42 -9.08
C GLU A 130 -0.12 16.80 -8.62
N LYS A 131 -1.05 16.52 -9.55
CA LYS A 131 -2.30 15.83 -9.24
C LYS A 131 -2.09 14.37 -8.83
N HIS A 132 -1.14 13.66 -9.43
CA HIS A 132 -0.78 12.31 -9.02
C HIS A 132 -0.18 12.34 -7.61
N LYS A 133 0.70 13.31 -7.35
CA LYS A 133 1.25 13.54 -6.01
C LYS A 133 0.16 13.78 -4.97
N GLN A 134 -0.81 14.66 -5.27
CA GLN A 134 -1.95 14.91 -4.38
C GLN A 134 -2.76 13.64 -4.08
N TYR A 135 -3.06 12.84 -5.10
CA TYR A 135 -3.75 11.56 -4.90
C TYR A 135 -2.94 10.61 -4.01
N ILE A 136 -1.64 10.46 -4.30
CA ILE A 136 -0.74 9.56 -3.59
C ILE A 136 -0.62 9.96 -2.12
N LEU A 137 -0.37 11.24 -1.84
CA LEU A 137 -0.27 11.76 -0.46
C LEU A 137 -1.60 11.62 0.30
N GLY A 138 -2.74 11.84 -0.36
CA GLY A 138 -4.05 11.59 0.23
C GLY A 138 -4.29 10.11 0.56
N SER A 139 -3.89 9.21 -0.34
CA SER A 139 -3.96 7.76 -0.15
C SER A 139 -3.08 7.29 1.00
N LEU A 140 -1.83 7.77 1.07
CA LEU A 140 -0.91 7.51 2.18
C LEU A 140 -1.49 7.98 3.51
N GLY A 141 -2.00 9.21 3.58
CA GLY A 141 -2.60 9.76 4.80
C GLY A 141 -3.78 8.95 5.31
N LYS A 142 -4.67 8.52 4.41
CA LYS A 142 -5.79 7.63 4.75
C LYS A 142 -5.29 6.29 5.31
N LYS A 143 -4.35 5.64 4.62
CA LYS A 143 -3.81 4.33 5.01
C LYS A 143 -3.06 4.39 6.34
N TRP A 144 -2.30 5.46 6.57
CA TRP A 144 -1.60 5.73 7.83
C TRP A 144 -2.60 5.88 8.98
N LYS A 145 -3.68 6.67 8.78
CA LYS A 145 -4.76 6.82 9.77
C LYS A 145 -5.44 5.49 10.06
N ASP A 146 -5.83 4.74 9.02
CA ASP A 146 -6.49 3.44 9.18
C ASP A 146 -5.60 2.45 9.95
N LYS A 147 -4.28 2.44 9.69
CA LYS A 147 -3.32 1.61 10.42
C LYS A 147 -3.21 2.02 11.89
N ARG A 148 -3.19 3.32 12.18
CA ARG A 148 -3.22 3.87 13.55
C ARG A 148 -4.45 3.42 14.31
N CYS A 149 -5.63 3.56 13.73
CA CYS A 149 -6.88 3.08 14.33
C CYS A 149 -6.83 1.57 14.61
N ARG A 150 -6.40 0.75 13.65
CA ARG A 150 -6.27 -0.70 13.84
C ARG A 150 -5.29 -1.10 14.94
N LEU A 151 -4.23 -0.33 15.13
CA LEU A 151 -3.27 -0.58 16.22
C LEU A 151 -3.89 -0.21 17.56
N PHE A 152 -4.53 0.95 17.64
CA PHE A 152 -5.25 1.35 18.84
C PHE A 152 -6.30 0.31 19.23
N ASP A 153 -7.18 -0.09 18.31
CA ASP A 153 -8.23 -1.09 18.56
C ASP A 153 -7.69 -2.45 18.99
N LYS A 154 -6.47 -2.81 18.55
CA LYS A 154 -5.86 -4.10 18.84
C LYS A 154 -5.11 -4.13 20.17
N TYR A 155 -4.49 -3.02 20.56
CA TYR A 155 -3.52 -2.98 21.66
C TYR A 155 -3.97 -2.12 22.84
N HIS A 156 -4.90 -1.20 22.65
CA HIS A 156 -5.45 -0.43 23.76
C HIS A 156 -6.46 -1.28 24.54
N ASN A 157 -6.28 -1.36 25.86
CA ASN A 157 -7.24 -1.97 26.78
C ASN A 157 -7.75 -0.94 27.80
N TRP A 158 -9.05 -0.68 27.79
CA TRP A 158 -9.72 0.26 28.69
C TRP A 158 -9.69 -0.17 30.16
N GLU A 159 -9.40 -1.44 30.43
CA GLU A 159 -9.29 -1.98 31.80
C GLU A 159 -7.89 -1.84 32.41
N LEU A 160 -6.88 -1.46 31.59
CA LEU A 160 -5.50 -1.29 32.04
C LEU A 160 -5.19 0.18 32.34
N SER A 161 -4.25 0.42 33.25
CA SER A 161 -3.66 1.75 33.46
C SER A 161 -2.92 2.26 32.21
N VAL A 162 -2.57 3.54 32.21
CA VAL A 162 -1.81 4.15 31.11
C VAL A 162 -0.44 3.49 31.00
N GLU A 163 0.24 3.29 32.12
CA GLU A 163 1.57 2.66 32.20
C GLU A 163 1.55 1.22 31.68
N GLU A 164 0.50 0.45 32.02
CA GLU A 164 0.32 -0.91 31.52
C GLU A 164 0.00 -0.94 30.02
N ASN A 165 -0.83 -0.01 29.53
CA ASN A 165 -1.09 0.14 28.10
C ASN A 165 0.17 0.56 27.31
N ILE A 166 1.06 1.37 27.90
CA ILE A 166 2.34 1.74 27.27
C ILE A 166 3.17 0.49 27.00
N GLN A 167 3.14 -0.50 27.89
CA GLN A 167 3.85 -1.79 27.70
C GLN A 167 3.11 -2.74 26.75
N ASN A 168 1.80 -2.55 26.54
CA ASN A 168 0.99 -3.38 25.65
C ASN A 168 1.10 -2.93 24.18
N HIS A 169 2.28 -3.10 23.57
CA HIS A 169 2.55 -2.67 22.20
C HIS A 169 3.04 -3.83 21.30
N PRO A 170 3.00 -3.69 19.96
CA PRO A 170 3.56 -4.70 19.06
C PRO A 170 5.08 -4.86 19.30
N PRO A 171 5.62 -6.09 19.22
CA PRO A 171 7.04 -6.37 19.53
C PRO A 171 8.07 -5.84 18.52
N ILE A 172 7.65 -5.32 17.36
CA ILE A 172 8.53 -5.11 16.18
C ILE A 172 8.88 -3.62 15.94
N HIS A 173 8.33 -2.67 16.69
CA HIS A 173 8.55 -1.23 16.47
C HIS A 173 9.30 -0.61 17.66
N SER A 174 10.08 0.46 17.41
CA SER A 174 10.84 1.15 18.47
C SER A 174 9.89 1.52 19.61
N THR A 175 10.18 0.95 20.76
CA THR A 175 9.22 0.59 21.80
C THR A 175 8.56 1.78 22.48
N GLY A 176 9.14 2.98 22.40
CA GLY A 176 8.60 4.18 23.03
C GLY A 176 7.40 4.80 22.30
N SER A 177 7.55 5.12 21.01
CA SER A 177 6.56 5.97 20.32
C SER A 177 5.20 5.31 20.09
N LEU A 178 5.18 3.99 19.89
CA LEU A 178 3.95 3.25 19.63
C LEU A 178 3.17 2.91 20.90
N GLY A 179 3.86 2.56 21.99
CA GLY A 179 3.24 2.33 23.29
C GLY A 179 2.57 3.61 23.80
N TYR A 180 3.25 4.75 23.68
CA TYR A 180 2.67 6.06 23.97
C TYR A 180 1.46 6.37 23.09
N PHE A 181 1.51 6.08 21.79
CA PHE A 181 0.36 6.27 20.90
C PHE A 181 -0.83 5.40 21.30
N CYS A 182 -0.63 4.11 21.59
CA CYS A 182 -1.71 3.21 22.01
C CYS A 182 -2.28 3.58 23.38
N ALA A 183 -1.47 4.10 24.30
CA ALA A 183 -1.90 4.42 25.65
C ALA A 183 -2.58 5.80 25.78
N LEU A 184 -2.17 6.80 25.00
CA LEU A 184 -2.55 8.20 25.22
C LEU A 184 -3.69 8.71 24.32
N GLN A 185 -4.12 7.95 23.32
CA GLN A 185 -5.26 8.36 22.50
C GLN A 185 -6.58 8.07 23.21
N THR A 186 -7.26 9.13 23.63
CA THR A 186 -8.72 9.06 23.87
C THR A 186 -9.41 9.02 22.51
N LYS A 187 -10.29 8.04 22.29
CA LYS A 187 -11.17 7.99 21.10
C LYS A 187 -11.74 9.38 20.82
N ARG A 188 -11.40 9.96 19.67
CA ARG A 188 -12.15 11.06 19.06
C ARG A 188 -12.87 10.55 17.84
#